data_AF-A0A7Y4S4Q9-F1
#
_entry.id   AF-A0A7Y4S4Q9-F1
#
_cell.length_a   1.000
_cell.length_b   1.000
_cell.length_c   1.000
_cell.angle_alpha   90.00
_cell.angle_beta   90.00
_cell.angle_gamma   90.00
#
_symmetry.space_group_name_H-M   'P 1'
#
loop_
_entity.id
_entity.type
_entity.pdbx_description
1 polymer ?
#
loop_
_entity_poly.entity_id
_entity_poly.type
_entity_poly.pdbx_seq_one_letter_code
_entity_poly.pdbx_strand_id
1 'polypeptide(L)'
;MNNKFANKVISERKVLSIVNGFSSGRTQLTGLTSHAIASWSVEQKLDETHELVSLLYKLGNLCHRLSDRSQESFESLDDNIAKKN
;
A
#
# COMPACT_ATOMS: atom_id res chain seq x y z
N MET A 1 -0.49 -21.56 -0.58
CA MET A 1 0.40 -20.38 -0.45
C MET A 1 -0.47 -19.14 -0.26
N ASN A 2 -0.49 -18.57 0.94
CA ASN A 2 -1.28 -17.37 1.22
C ASN A 2 -0.45 -16.17 0.76
N ASN A 3 -0.75 -15.63 -0.42
CA ASN A 3 0.09 -14.65 -1.10
C ASN A 3 -0.13 -13.25 -0.47
N LYS A 4 0.30 -13.07 0.78
CA LYS A 4 0.03 -11.90 1.64
C LYS A 4 0.49 -10.59 1.01
N PHE A 5 1.61 -10.60 0.27
CA PHE A 5 2.08 -9.47 -0.52
C PHE A 5 1.13 -9.12 -1.67
N ALA A 6 0.67 -10.13 -2.43
CA ALA A 6 -0.34 -9.92 -3.46
C ALA A 6 -1.65 -9.38 -2.86
N ASN A 7 -2.07 -9.86 -1.68
CA ASN A 7 -3.25 -9.37 -0.99
C ASN A 7 -3.11 -7.89 -0.58
N LYS A 8 -1.93 -7.45 -0.14
CA LYS A 8 -1.62 -6.03 0.12
C LYS A 8 -1.77 -5.21 -1.16
N VAL A 9 -1.09 -5.60 -2.23
CA VAL A 9 -1.10 -4.87 -3.51
C VAL A 9 -2.51 -4.78 -4.09
N ILE A 10 -3.27 -5.88 -4.03
CA ILE A 10 -4.67 -5.92 -4.47
C ILE A 10 -5.53 -4.97 -3.62
N SER A 11 -5.36 -4.98 -2.30
CA SER A 11 -6.12 -4.12 -1.39
C SER A 11 -5.81 -2.64 -1.62
N GLU A 12 -4.53 -2.28 -1.73
CA GLU A 12 -4.10 -0.91 -2.02
C GLU A 12 -4.66 -0.43 -3.37
N ARG A 13 -4.52 -1.23 -4.44
CA ARG A 13 -5.08 -0.92 -5.76
C ARG A 13 -6.60 -0.73 -5.73
N LYS A 14 -7.32 -1.53 -4.93
CA LYS A 14 -8.76 -1.41 -4.78
C LYS A 14 -9.15 -0.08 -4.12
N VAL A 15 -8.43 0.33 -3.08
CA VAL A 15 -8.65 1.64 -2.43
C VAL A 15 -8.38 2.77 -3.41
N LEU A 16 -7.23 2.74 -4.11
CA LEU A 16 -6.89 3.76 -5.11
C LEU A 16 -7.94 3.82 -6.22
N SER A 17 -8.42 2.69 -6.72
CA SER A 17 -9.45 2.65 -7.76
C SER A 17 -10.77 3.28 -7.30
N ILE A 18 -11.16 3.11 -6.04
CA ILE A 18 -12.39 3.71 -5.49
C ILE A 18 -12.21 5.22 -5.34
N VAL A 19 -11.13 5.66 -4.71
CA VAL A 19 -10.87 7.09 -4.47
C VAL A 19 -10.65 7.86 -5.78
N ASN A 20 -9.90 7.25 -6.71
CA ASN A 20 -9.64 7.83 -8.03
C ASN A 20 -10.83 7.66 -8.99
N GLY A 21 -11.90 6.99 -8.59
CA GLY A 21 -13.19 7.08 -9.27
C GLY A 21 -13.82 8.48 -9.14
N PHE A 22 -13.43 9.24 -8.10
CA PHE A 22 -13.94 10.58 -7.80
C PHE A 22 -12.92 11.69 -8.08
N SER A 23 -11.70 11.35 -8.49
CA SER A 23 -10.62 12.31 -8.77
C SER A 23 -9.88 11.94 -10.07
N SER A 24 -9.51 12.93 -10.87
CA SER A 24 -8.98 12.71 -12.22
C SER A 24 -7.65 13.42 -12.47
N GLY A 25 -6.75 12.77 -13.20
CA GLY A 25 -5.49 13.37 -13.62
C GLY A 25 -4.57 13.67 -12.42
N ARG A 26 -4.14 14.92 -12.29
CA ARG A 26 -3.16 15.34 -11.26
C ARG A 26 -3.69 15.29 -9.83
N THR A 27 -5.00 15.14 -9.65
CA THR A 27 -5.64 15.09 -8.33
C THR A 27 -5.83 13.65 -7.82
N GLN A 28 -5.30 12.66 -8.52
CA GLN A 28 -5.41 11.26 -8.13
C GLN A 28 -4.53 10.95 -6.93
N LEU A 29 -5.05 10.11 -6.04
CA LEU A 29 -4.27 9.51 -4.98
C LEU A 29 -3.31 8.49 -5.59
N THR A 30 -2.01 8.66 -5.36
CA THR A 30 -0.96 7.85 -5.99
C THR A 30 -0.53 6.65 -5.16
N GLY A 31 -0.89 6.60 -3.88
CA GLY A 31 -0.57 5.52 -2.95
C GLY A 31 -1.16 5.76 -1.56
N LEU A 32 -1.04 4.76 -0.67
CA LEU A 32 -1.52 4.85 0.71
C LEU A 32 -0.40 5.16 1.73
N THR A 33 0.73 5.68 1.27
CA THR A 33 1.79 6.17 2.16
C THR A 33 1.35 7.48 2.80
N SER A 34 1.88 7.79 4.00
CA SER A 34 1.51 9.01 4.69
C SER A 34 1.78 10.28 3.87
N HIS A 35 2.89 10.28 3.13
CA HIS A 35 3.24 11.38 2.24
C HIS A 35 2.26 11.52 1.06
N ALA A 36 1.86 10.42 0.43
CA ALA A 36 0.91 10.46 -0.68
C ALA A 36 -0.48 10.94 -0.23
N ILE A 37 -0.94 10.49 0.95
CA ILE A 37 -2.23 10.91 1.52
C ILE A 37 -2.20 12.39 1.89
N ALA A 38 -1.14 12.87 2.56
CA ALA A 38 -1.00 14.28 2.93
C ALA A 38 -0.93 15.20 1.70
N SER A 39 -0.14 14.84 0.70
CA SER A 39 -0.07 15.61 -0.54
C SER A 39 -1.42 15.65 -1.25
N TRP A 40 -2.11 14.52 -1.32
CA TRP A 40 -3.41 14.44 -1.96
C TRP A 40 -4.50 15.21 -1.21
N SER A 41 -4.52 15.19 0.13
CA SER A 41 -5.52 15.90 0.92
C SER A 41 -5.43 17.42 0.73
N VAL A 42 -4.21 17.95 0.60
CA VAL A 42 -3.98 19.36 0.26
C VAL A 42 -4.60 19.72 -1.10
N GLU A 43 -4.37 18.91 -2.12
CA GLU A 43 -4.95 19.11 -3.46
C GLU A 43 -6.50 19.02 -3.44
N GLN A 44 -7.06 18.18 -2.57
CA GLN A 44 -8.50 18.05 -2.38
C GLN A 44 -9.10 19.09 -1.41
N LYS A 45 -8.28 19.97 -0.83
CA LYS A 45 -8.68 20.93 0.21
C LYS A 45 -9.38 20.24 1.40
N LEU A 46 -8.94 19.04 1.74
CA LEU A 46 -9.39 18.29 2.90
C LEU A 46 -8.42 18.51 4.04
N ASP A 47 -8.95 18.93 5.19
CA ASP A 47 -8.17 19.02 6.42
C ASP A 47 -7.79 17.62 6.94
N GLU A 48 -6.74 17.53 7.76
CA GLU A 48 -6.28 16.27 8.37
C GLU A 48 -7.34 15.64 9.29
N THR A 49 -8.22 16.46 9.85
CA THR A 49 -9.36 16.01 10.67
C THR A 49 -10.48 15.38 9.83
N HIS A 50 -10.43 15.52 8.50
CA HIS A 50 -11.47 15.00 7.63
C HIS A 50 -11.52 13.47 7.70
N GLU A 51 -12.73 12.92 7.83
CA GLU A 51 -12.95 11.49 8.05
C GLU A 51 -12.30 10.62 6.96
N LEU A 52 -12.40 11.04 5.70
CA LEU A 52 -11.77 10.35 4.57
C LEU A 52 -10.24 10.26 4.70
N VAL A 53 -9.60 11.36 5.09
CA VAL A 53 -8.14 11.41 5.27
C VAL A 53 -7.74 10.46 6.40
N SER A 54 -8.45 10.51 7.53
CA SER A 54 -8.29 9.58 8.64
C SER A 54 -8.48 8.11 8.25
N LEU A 55 -9.48 7.81 7.40
CA LEU A 55 -9.74 6.47 6.89
C LEU A 55 -8.62 5.98 5.97
N LEU A 56 -8.10 6.84 5.10
CA LEU A 56 -6.97 6.50 4.21
C LEU A 56 -5.71 6.14 5.01
N TYR A 57 -5.40 6.90 6.06
CA TYR A 57 -4.30 6.57 6.96
C TYR A 57 -4.50 5.22 7.67
N LYS A 58 -5.72 4.93 8.14
CA LYS A 58 -6.05 3.62 8.74
C LYS A 58 -5.86 2.48 7.72
N LEU A 59 -6.30 2.67 6.48
CA LEU A 59 -6.14 1.69 5.41
C LEU A 59 -4.68 1.48 5.02
N GLY A 60 -3.89 2.55 4.91
CA GLY A 60 -2.44 2.47 4.67
C GLY A 60 -1.73 1.68 5.76
N ASN A 61 -2.05 1.95 7.03
CA ASN A 61 -1.51 1.21 8.17
C ASN A 61 -1.94 -0.27 8.20
N LEU A 62 -3.17 -0.59 7.77
CA LEU A 62 -3.61 -1.97 7.64
C LEU A 62 -2.86 -2.69 6.51
N CYS A 63 -2.71 -2.04 5.35
CA CYS A 63 -1.95 -2.57 4.21
C CYS A 63 -0.47 -2.77 4.57
N HIS A 64 0.12 -1.88 5.37
CA HIS A 64 1.48 -2.03 5.87
C HIS A 64 1.62 -3.21 6.85
N ARG A 65 0.68 -3.38 7.79
CA ARG A 65 0.68 -4.52 8.73
C ARG A 65 0.47 -5.88 8.07
N LEU A 66 -0.23 -5.92 6.93
CA LEU A 66 -0.28 -7.13 6.09
C LEU A 66 1.10 -7.50 5.52
N SER A 67 2.00 -6.52 5.39
CA SER A 67 3.41 -6.67 4.98
C SER A 67 4.33 -7.00 6.16
N ASP A 68 4.18 -6.37 7.33
CA ASP A 68 5.11 -6.58 8.45
C ASP A 68 5.01 -7.95 9.11
N ARG A 69 3.83 -8.59 9.05
CA ARG A 69 3.70 -10.02 9.40
C ARG A 69 4.37 -10.95 8.37
N SER A 70 5.03 -10.41 7.35
CA SER A 70 5.81 -11.13 6.35
C SER A 70 7.32 -10.91 6.47
N GLN A 71 7.85 -10.78 7.69
CA GLN A 71 9.20 -11.32 7.97
C GLN A 71 9.24 -12.86 7.84
N GLU A 72 8.58 -13.42 6.83
CA GLU A 72 8.97 -14.69 6.26
C GLU A 72 10.25 -14.35 5.50
N SER A 73 11.37 -14.64 6.15
CA SER A 73 12.73 -14.52 5.66
C SER A 73 12.78 -14.84 4.17
N PHE A 74 13.40 -13.95 3.39
CA PHE A 74 14.02 -14.39 2.16
C PHE A 74 15.11 -15.39 2.56
N GLU A 75 14.76 -16.67 2.66
CA GLU A 75 15.77 -17.71 2.47
C GLU A 75 16.22 -17.52 1.03
N SER A 76 17.32 -16.79 0.86
CA SER A 76 18.18 -16.96 -0.31
C SER A 76 18.34 -18.45 -0.48
N LEU A 77 17.85 -18.99 -1.61
CA LEU A 77 18.18 -20.36 -2.00
C LEU A 77 19.69 -20.46 -1.95
N ASP A 78 20.18 -21.22 -0.97
CA ASP A 78 21.58 -21.53 -0.77
C ASP A 78 22.12 -21.99 -2.14
N ASP A 79 23.05 -21.24 -2.72
CA ASP A 79 23.74 -21.57 -3.98
C ASP A 79 24.63 -22.83 -3.83
N ASN A 80 24.46 -23.61 -2.77
CA ASN A 80 25.10 -24.91 -2.55
C ASN A 80 24.53 -26.06 -3.41
N ILE A 81 23.67 -25.76 -4.40
CA ILE A 81 23.20 -26.76 -5.39
C ILE A 81 23.90 -26.58 -6.76
N ALA A 82 24.93 -25.74 -6.87
CA ALA A 82 25.77 -25.67 -8.06
C ALA A 82 27.11 -26.40 -7.86
N LYS A 83 27.09 -27.69 -8.25
CA LYS A 83 28.24 -28.53 -8.65
C LYS A 83 28.94 -29.34 -7.56
N LYS A 84 28.26 -30.41 -7.17
CA LYS A 84 28.90 -31.72 -7.03
C LYS A 84 29.30 -32.22 -8.43
N ASN A 85 30.59 -32.27 -8.72
CA ASN A 85 31.28 -33.21 -9.62
C ASN A 85 32.77 -32.93 -9.58
#